data_AF-A0AAV0QZQ7-F1
#
_entry.id   AF-A0AAV0QZQ7-F1
#
_cell.length_a   1.000
_cell.length_b   1.000
_cell.length_c   1.000
_cell.angle_alpha   90.00
_cell.angle_beta   90.00
_cell.angle_gamma   90.00
#
_symmetry.space_group_name_H-M   'P 1'
#
loop_
_entity.id
_entity.type
_entity.pdbx_description
1 polymer ?
#
loop_
_entity_poly.entity_id
_entity_poly.type
_entity_poly.pdbx_seq_one_letter_code
_entity_poly.pdbx_strand_id
1 'polypeptide(L)'
;MFSLHIPLGIGGSSIVAYVLRQPALDPEVQVISLLVVQTLELAGALLLLSTAARPEHKLTNFFQVKKTDKERNWVLASALGFGFLLLMILLTSLVTSISSGGGRAANSPIVNEIMQSSNAAKAACAFVYCITTPLLEETVYRGFLLRSLASRTNWQQAVLVSSAVFSAAHFSGENFVQLFIVGCVLGCCYCWTGRLSSSIAVHALYNAIILMAT
;
A
#
# COMPACT_ATOMS: atom_id res chain seq x y z
N MET A 1 -10.43 1.58 -16.58
CA MET A 1 -10.28 0.19 -16.10
C MET A 1 -9.31 0.23 -14.94
N PHE A 2 -9.82 0.47 -13.72
CA PHE A 2 -8.97 0.79 -12.57
C PHE A 2 -8.23 -0.47 -12.09
N SER A 3 -6.91 -0.44 -12.21
CA SER A 3 -6.02 -1.55 -11.84
C SER A 3 -5.22 -1.11 -10.62
N LEU A 4 -5.34 -1.86 -9.53
CA LEU A 4 -4.44 -1.79 -8.40
C LEU A 4 -3.07 -2.30 -8.87
N HIS A 5 -2.25 -1.40 -9.39
CA HIS A 5 -0.93 -1.74 -9.90
C HIS A 5 0.07 -1.53 -8.76
N ILE A 6 0.82 -2.58 -8.45
CA ILE A 6 2.22 -2.54 -8.04
C ILE A 6 2.89 -3.59 -8.91
N PRO A 7 4.15 -3.42 -9.35
CA PRO A 7 4.65 -4.01 -10.60
C PRO A 7 4.70 -5.54 -10.67
N LEU A 8 4.43 -6.27 -9.59
CA LEU A 8 4.62 -7.72 -9.55
C LEU A 8 3.28 -8.51 -9.39
N GLY A 9 2.22 -7.89 -8.86
CA GLY A 9 0.93 -8.54 -8.62
C GLY A 9 0.09 -8.87 -9.87
N ILE A 10 0.08 -7.99 -10.88
CA ILE A 10 -0.71 -8.17 -12.13
C ILE A 10 0.03 -9.06 -13.14
N GLY A 11 1.36 -9.03 -13.11
CA GLY A 11 2.16 -10.07 -13.75
C GLY A 11 1.73 -11.43 -13.21
N GLY A 12 1.64 -11.56 -11.88
CA GLY A 12 1.17 -12.76 -11.20
C GLY A 12 -0.15 -13.32 -11.73
N SER A 13 -1.25 -12.56 -11.68
CA SER A 13 -2.56 -13.07 -12.12
C SER A 13 -2.64 -13.36 -13.63
N SER A 14 -2.01 -12.53 -14.46
CA SER A 14 -1.95 -12.74 -15.92
C SER A 14 -1.05 -13.93 -16.29
N ILE A 15 0.06 -14.13 -15.56
CA ILE A 15 0.94 -15.30 -15.67
C ILE A 15 0.20 -16.54 -15.21
N VAL A 16 -0.56 -16.49 -14.12
CA VAL A 16 -1.36 -17.62 -13.65
C VAL A 16 -2.44 -17.97 -14.68
N ALA A 17 -3.17 -16.98 -15.22
CA ALA A 17 -4.13 -17.20 -16.30
C ALA A 17 -3.48 -17.86 -17.53
N TYR A 18 -2.29 -17.37 -17.92
CA TYR A 18 -1.50 -17.93 -19.02
C TYR A 18 -1.04 -19.37 -18.73
N VAL A 19 -0.52 -19.66 -17.53
CA VAL A 19 -0.06 -20.99 -17.10
C VAL A 19 -1.23 -21.98 -17.04
N LEU A 20 -2.38 -21.53 -16.52
CA LEU A 20 -3.60 -22.33 -16.44
C LEU A 20 -4.36 -22.40 -17.78
N ARG A 21 -3.89 -21.69 -18.81
CA ARG A 21 -4.54 -21.58 -20.14
C ARG A 21 -6.00 -21.14 -20.06
N GLN A 22 -6.31 -20.26 -19.12
CA GLN A 22 -7.66 -19.71 -18.96
C GLN A 22 -7.68 -18.27 -19.45
N PRO A 23 -8.74 -17.86 -20.20
CA PRO A 23 -8.87 -16.48 -20.67
C PRO A 23 -9.18 -15.50 -19.53
N ALA A 24 -9.81 -15.98 -18.46
CA ALA A 24 -10.05 -15.28 -17.21
C ALA A 24 -10.03 -16.30 -16.07
N LEU A 25 -9.51 -15.90 -14.91
CA LEU A 25 -9.47 -16.73 -13.71
C LEU A 25 -10.78 -16.59 -12.93
N ASP A 26 -11.26 -17.65 -12.30
CA ASP A 26 -12.36 -17.56 -11.35
C ASP A 26 -11.94 -16.70 -10.13
N PRO A 27 -12.87 -15.97 -9.46
CA PRO A 27 -12.54 -15.08 -8.34
C PRO A 27 -11.75 -15.76 -7.21
N GLU A 28 -12.01 -17.05 -6.96
CA GLU A 28 -11.27 -17.83 -5.95
C GLU A 28 -9.82 -18.09 -6.39
N VAL A 29 -9.60 -18.41 -7.66
CA VAL A 29 -8.25 -18.58 -8.21
C VAL A 29 -7.53 -17.24 -8.27
N GLN A 30 -8.23 -16.15 -8.59
CA GLN A 30 -7.68 -14.79 -8.58
C GLN A 30 -7.16 -14.42 -7.19
N VAL A 31 -7.98 -14.57 -6.14
CA VAL A 31 -7.57 -14.16 -4.79
C VAL A 31 -6.44 -15.04 -4.22
N ILE A 32 -6.45 -16.34 -4.51
CA ILE A 32 -5.35 -17.24 -4.12
C ILE A 32 -4.07 -16.84 -4.86
N SER A 33 -4.16 -16.55 -6.16
CA SER A 33 -3.02 -16.09 -6.95
C SER A 33 -2.45 -14.78 -6.41
N LEU A 34 -3.31 -13.81 -6.09
CA LEU A 34 -2.91 -12.55 -5.47
C LEU A 34 -2.22 -12.78 -4.13
N LEU A 35 -2.78 -13.64 -3.27
CA LEU A 35 -2.18 -13.96 -1.97
C LEU A 35 -0.79 -14.58 -2.12
N VAL A 36 -0.66 -15.58 -3.00
CA VAL A 36 0.62 -16.27 -3.24
C VAL A 36 1.66 -15.29 -3.78
N VAL A 37 1.30 -14.53 -4.81
CA VAL A 37 2.21 -13.59 -5.47
C VAL A 37 2.66 -12.50 -4.49
N GLN A 38 1.74 -11.86 -3.77
CA GLN A 38 2.06 -10.84 -2.77
C GLN A 38 2.91 -11.37 -1.61
N THR A 39 2.67 -12.61 -1.18
CA THR A 39 3.47 -13.24 -0.12
C THR A 39 4.88 -13.54 -0.61
N LEU A 40 5.03 -14.02 -1.86
CA LEU A 40 6.33 -14.26 -2.48
C LEU A 40 7.11 -12.96 -2.69
N GLU A 41 6.44 -11.89 -3.09
CA GLU A 41 7.05 -10.56 -3.22
C GLU A 41 7.52 -10.03 -1.87
N LEU A 42 6.69 -10.14 -0.83
CA LEU A 42 7.08 -9.76 0.52
C LEU A 42 8.27 -10.58 1.01
N ALA A 43 8.26 -11.90 0.81
CA ALA A 43 9.37 -12.77 1.17
C ALA A 43 10.64 -12.41 0.38
N GLY A 44 10.53 -12.18 -0.92
CA GLY A 44 11.63 -11.76 -1.79
C GLY A 44 12.20 -10.40 -1.40
N ALA A 45 11.34 -9.41 -1.11
CA ALA A 45 11.75 -8.10 -0.63
C ALA A 45 12.49 -8.20 0.71
N LEU A 46 11.96 -8.98 1.66
CA LEU A 46 12.62 -9.21 2.96
C LEU A 46 13.95 -9.95 2.79
N LEU A 47 14.03 -10.94 1.91
CA LEU A 47 15.26 -11.67 1.60
C LEU A 47 16.32 -10.75 0.97
N LEU A 48 15.95 -9.98 -0.04
CA LEU A 48 16.82 -8.99 -0.68
C LEU A 48 17.31 -7.95 0.33
N LEU A 49 16.42 -7.44 1.18
CA LEU A 49 16.80 -6.51 2.24
C LEU A 49 17.73 -7.15 3.27
N SER A 50 17.51 -8.42 3.62
CA SER A 50 18.37 -9.13 4.59
C SER A 50 19.77 -9.41 4.05
N THR A 51 19.90 -9.64 2.74
CA THR A 51 21.17 -9.92 2.06
C THR A 51 21.91 -8.66 1.66
N ALA A 52 21.19 -7.60 1.27
CA ALA A 52 21.76 -6.30 0.95
C ALA A 52 22.06 -5.45 2.19
N ALA A 53 21.44 -5.76 3.34
CA ALA A 53 21.77 -5.17 4.61
C ALA A 53 23.22 -5.51 4.98
N ARG A 54 24.09 -4.50 5.06
CA ARG A 54 25.41 -4.65 5.66
C ARG A 54 25.25 -5.21 7.09
N PRO A 55 26.23 -5.98 7.62
CA PRO A 55 26.14 -6.58 8.97
C PRO A 55 25.79 -5.58 10.09
N GLU A 56 26.16 -4.32 9.90
CA GLU A 56 25.90 -3.16 10.76
C GLU A 56 24.46 -2.58 10.67
N HIS A 57 23.70 -2.91 9.62
CA HIS A 57 22.32 -2.45 9.37
C HIS A 57 21.33 -3.63 9.29
N LYS A 58 21.28 -4.46 10.34
CA LYS A 58 20.33 -5.59 10.46
C LYS A 58 18.91 -5.17 10.10
N LEU A 59 18.15 -6.06 9.47
CA LEU A 59 16.75 -5.83 9.07
C LEU A 59 15.86 -5.40 10.24
N THR A 60 16.16 -5.88 11.45
CA THR A 60 15.49 -5.43 12.68
C THR A 60 15.65 -3.93 12.94
N ASN A 61 16.72 -3.28 12.47
CA ASN A 61 16.92 -1.82 12.58
C ASN A 61 15.95 -1.01 11.70
N PHE A 62 15.22 -1.64 10.78
CA PHE A 62 14.10 -1.03 10.04
C PHE A 62 12.83 -0.96 10.89
N PHE A 63 12.67 -1.93 11.79
CA PHE A 63 11.55 -2.02 12.71
C PHE A 63 11.89 -1.49 14.11
N GLN A 64 13.17 -1.29 14.43
CA GLN A 64 13.61 -0.74 15.71
C GLN A 64 13.35 0.76 15.75
N VAL A 65 12.65 1.15 16.81
CA VAL A 65 12.47 2.53 17.23
C VAL A 65 13.83 3.08 17.64
N LYS A 66 14.37 4.07 16.90
CA LYS A 66 15.52 4.83 17.42
C LYS A 66 15.08 5.47 18.74
N LYS A 67 15.74 5.06 19.82
CA LYS A 67 15.45 5.40 21.22
C LYS A 67 15.86 6.82 21.59
N THR A 68 15.86 7.74 20.61
CA THR A 68 16.21 9.15 20.78
C THR A 68 14.91 9.94 20.90
N ASP A 69 14.61 10.22 22.16
CA ASP A 69 13.95 11.42 22.69
C ASP A 69 12.42 11.50 22.68
N LYS A 70 11.89 11.43 23.91
CA LYS A 70 10.66 12.04 24.44
C LYS A 70 9.39 11.95 23.59
N GLU A 71 8.42 11.17 24.08
CA GLU A 71 6.98 11.45 24.02
C GLU A 71 6.32 11.75 22.66
N ARG A 72 6.92 11.44 21.51
CA ARG A 72 6.20 11.54 20.24
C ARG A 72 5.13 10.45 20.17
N ASN A 73 3.90 10.82 20.49
CA ASN A 73 2.75 9.94 20.50
C ASN A 73 2.44 9.47 19.06
N TRP A 74 2.98 8.31 18.71
CA TRP A 74 2.78 7.69 17.40
C TRP A 74 1.30 7.40 17.11
N VAL A 75 0.47 7.18 18.15
CA VAL A 75 -0.97 6.99 18.00
C VAL A 75 -1.61 8.28 17.51
N LEU A 76 -1.27 9.42 18.10
CA LEU A 76 -1.78 10.72 17.67
C LEU A 76 -1.35 11.04 16.24
N ALA A 77 -0.07 10.83 15.90
CA ALA A 77 0.42 11.05 14.54
C ALA A 77 -0.27 10.13 13.51
N SER A 78 -0.52 8.87 13.87
CA SER A 78 -1.26 7.93 13.03
C SER A 78 -2.72 8.35 12.89
N ALA A 79 -3.37 8.80 13.97
CA ALA A 79 -4.75 9.27 13.95
C ALA A 79 -4.92 10.54 13.12
N LEU A 80 -3.98 11.49 13.19
CA LEU A 80 -3.98 12.69 12.35
C LEU A 80 -3.76 12.36 10.88
N GLY A 81 -2.79 11.50 10.57
CA GLY A 81 -2.55 11.03 9.20
C GLY A 81 -3.76 10.31 8.63
N PHE A 82 -4.34 9.40 9.40
CA PHE A 82 -5.56 8.69 9.01
C PHE A 82 -6.77 9.62 8.86
N GLY A 83 -6.97 10.56 9.78
CA GLY A 83 -8.04 11.56 9.69
C GLY A 83 -7.93 12.43 8.45
N PHE A 84 -6.71 12.80 8.06
CA PHE A 84 -6.46 13.52 6.80
C PHE A 84 -6.81 12.66 5.58
N LEU A 85 -6.41 11.38 5.55
CA LEU A 85 -6.78 10.47 4.45
C LEU A 85 -8.30 10.25 4.37
N LEU A 86 -8.97 10.13 5.52
CA LEU A 86 -10.43 10.02 5.59
C LEU A 86 -11.11 11.28 5.03
N LEU A 87 -10.62 12.46 5.40
CA LEU A 87 -11.10 13.73 4.84
C LEU A 87 -10.93 13.76 3.32
N MET A 88 -9.80 13.29 2.79
CA MET A 88 -9.58 13.20 1.34
C MET A 88 -10.56 12.24 0.66
N ILE A 89 -10.88 11.10 1.27
CA ILE A 89 -11.93 10.19 0.77
C ILE A 89 -13.29 10.90 0.71
N LEU A 90 -13.65 11.64 1.77
CA LEU A 90 -14.92 12.36 1.83
C LEU A 90 -14.99 13.48 0.78
N LEU A 91 -13.90 14.24 0.61
CA LEU A 91 -13.82 15.32 -0.38
C LEU A 91 -13.90 14.78 -1.81
N THR A 92 -13.17 13.70 -2.13
CA THR A 92 -13.24 13.05 -3.44
C THR A 92 -14.63 12.46 -3.72
N SER A 93 -15.28 11.89 -2.70
CA SER A 93 -16.67 11.42 -2.78
C SER A 93 -17.67 12.55 -3.02
N LEU A 94 -17.44 13.73 -2.42
CA LEU A 94 -18.26 14.92 -2.64
C LEU A 94 -18.05 15.51 -4.05
N VAL A 95 -16.80 15.62 -4.50
CA VAL A 95 -16.50 16.14 -5.84
C VAL A 95 -17.11 15.24 -6.91
N THR A 96 -17.01 13.92 -6.76
CA THR A 96 -17.63 12.96 -7.69
C THR A 96 -19.16 13.04 -7.65
N SER A 97 -19.79 13.14 -6.48
CA SER A 97 -21.25 13.27 -6.40
C SER A 97 -21.79 14.51 -7.11
N ILE A 98 -21.06 15.62 -7.06
CA ILE A 98 -21.43 16.88 -7.72
C ILE A 98 -21.09 16.86 -9.22
N SER A 99 -19.96 16.26 -9.61
CA SER A 99 -19.44 16.36 -10.99
C SER A 99 -19.97 15.27 -11.93
N SER A 100 -20.33 14.08 -11.43
CA SER A 100 -20.69 12.92 -12.27
C SER A 100 -22.14 12.42 -12.14
N GLY A 101 -23.03 13.15 -11.46
CA GLY A 101 -24.43 12.71 -11.32
C GLY A 101 -24.58 11.38 -10.56
N GLY A 102 -23.68 11.10 -9.62
CA GLY A 102 -23.71 9.93 -8.75
C GLY A 102 -23.02 8.70 -9.34
N GLY A 103 -21.81 8.41 -8.86
CA GLY A 103 -21.05 7.17 -9.08
C GLY A 103 -19.75 7.42 -9.85
N ARG A 104 -18.61 6.79 -9.52
CA ARG A 104 -18.36 5.58 -8.73
C ARG A 104 -17.06 5.75 -7.95
N ALA A 105 -17.00 5.19 -6.74
CA ALA A 105 -15.75 4.95 -6.03
C ALA A 105 -14.79 4.19 -6.97
N ALA A 106 -13.52 4.57 -6.94
CA ALA A 106 -12.45 4.04 -7.79
C ALA A 106 -12.11 2.59 -7.43
N ASN A 107 -13.04 1.67 -7.67
CA ASN A 107 -12.89 0.27 -7.31
C ASN A 107 -12.48 -0.52 -8.54
N SER A 108 -11.47 -1.38 -8.37
CA SER A 108 -11.06 -2.28 -9.43
C SER A 108 -12.18 -3.30 -9.70
N PRO A 109 -12.55 -3.56 -10.97
CA PRO A 109 -13.58 -4.56 -11.31
C PRO A 109 -13.25 -5.95 -10.73
N ILE A 110 -11.96 -6.30 -10.67
CA ILE A 110 -11.45 -7.53 -10.06
C ILE A 110 -11.83 -7.63 -8.56
N VAL A 111 -11.58 -6.56 -7.80
CA VAL A 111 -11.87 -6.54 -6.37
C VAL A 111 -13.38 -6.65 -6.14
N ASN A 112 -14.20 -5.98 -6.95
CA ASN A 112 -15.66 -6.10 -6.89
C ASN A 112 -16.15 -7.53 -7.12
N GLU A 113 -15.61 -8.21 -8.15
CA GLU A 113 -15.96 -9.60 -8.45
C GLU A 113 -15.61 -10.53 -7.28
N ILE A 114 -14.42 -10.37 -6.68
CA ILE A 114 -14.02 -11.14 -5.51
C ILE A 114 -14.92 -10.82 -4.29
N MET A 115 -15.26 -9.55 -4.07
CA MET A 115 -16.15 -9.12 -2.99
C MET A 115 -17.60 -9.63 -3.13
N GLN A 116 -18.02 -10.01 -4.33
CA GLN A 116 -19.34 -10.60 -4.59
C GLN A 116 -19.33 -12.14 -4.59
N SER A 117 -18.17 -12.78 -4.43
CA SER A 117 -18.01 -14.23 -4.45
C SER A 117 -18.21 -14.90 -3.06
N SER A 118 -17.44 -15.94 -2.73
CA SER A 118 -17.57 -16.71 -1.48
C SER A 118 -17.00 -15.98 -0.26
N ASN A 119 -17.50 -16.30 0.94
CA ASN A 119 -16.99 -15.69 2.19
C ASN A 119 -15.49 -15.92 2.41
N ALA A 120 -14.98 -17.08 1.98
CA ALA A 120 -13.57 -17.39 2.02
C ALA A 120 -12.76 -16.46 1.11
N ALA A 121 -13.22 -16.24 -0.13
CA ALA A 121 -12.57 -15.34 -1.07
C ALA A 121 -12.60 -13.88 -0.59
N LYS A 122 -13.71 -13.43 0.02
CA LYS A 122 -13.81 -12.11 0.65
C LYS A 122 -12.78 -11.93 1.76
N ALA A 123 -12.70 -12.89 2.67
CA ALA A 123 -11.75 -12.87 3.79
C ALA A 123 -10.30 -12.88 3.29
N ALA A 124 -9.99 -13.71 2.29
CA ALA A 124 -8.67 -13.77 1.68
C ALA A 124 -8.28 -12.43 1.01
N CYS A 125 -9.20 -11.81 0.28
CA CYS A 125 -8.95 -10.52 -0.36
C CYS A 125 -8.76 -9.41 0.66
N ALA A 126 -9.57 -9.37 1.73
CA ALA A 126 -9.37 -8.43 2.83
C ALA A 126 -8.00 -8.63 3.51
N PHE A 127 -7.58 -9.88 3.71
CA PHE A 127 -6.26 -10.16 4.27
C PHE A 127 -5.13 -9.66 3.37
N VAL A 128 -5.19 -9.94 2.07
CA VAL A 128 -4.18 -9.45 1.11
C VAL A 128 -4.16 -7.93 1.08
N TYR A 129 -5.31 -7.31 0.84
CA TYR A 129 -5.43 -5.88 0.58
C TYR A 129 -5.13 -5.01 1.82
N CYS A 130 -5.52 -5.48 3.01
CA CYS A 130 -5.39 -4.70 4.24
C CYS A 130 -4.14 -5.07 5.05
N ILE A 131 -3.51 -6.23 4.83
CA ILE A 131 -2.37 -6.69 5.63
C ILE A 131 -1.14 -6.93 4.75
N THR A 132 -1.19 -7.89 3.84
CA THR A 132 0.00 -8.30 3.07
C THR A 132 0.53 -7.16 2.19
N THR A 133 -0.37 -6.48 1.47
CA THR A 133 -0.02 -5.39 0.58
C THR A 133 0.58 -4.18 1.33
N PRO A 134 -0.04 -3.62 2.39
CA PRO A 134 0.59 -2.58 3.20
C PRO A 134 1.92 -3.00 3.82
N LEU A 135 2.07 -4.25 4.27
CA LEU A 135 3.34 -4.74 4.81
C LEU A 135 4.47 -4.68 3.77
N LEU A 136 4.21 -5.19 2.56
CA LEU A 136 5.17 -5.16 1.45
C LEU A 136 5.50 -3.72 1.08
N GLU A 137 4.48 -2.92 0.79
CA GLU A 137 4.64 -1.57 0.28
C GLU A 137 5.36 -0.67 1.27
N GLU A 138 4.95 -0.66 2.52
CA GLU A 138 5.62 0.17 3.52
C GLU A 138 7.06 -0.28 3.74
N THR A 139 7.33 -1.59 3.74
CA THR A 139 8.70 -2.10 3.87
C THR A 139 9.59 -1.61 2.73
N VAL A 140 9.12 -1.66 1.48
CA VAL A 140 9.88 -1.24 0.31
C VAL A 140 10.01 0.28 0.24
N TYR A 141 8.90 1.01 0.30
CA TYR A 141 8.91 2.45 0.04
C TYR A 141 9.35 3.25 1.27
N ARG A 142 8.90 2.91 2.48
CA ARG A 142 9.20 3.71 3.68
C ARG A 142 10.40 3.15 4.42
N GLY A 143 10.40 1.83 4.62
CA GLY A 143 11.49 1.12 5.26
C GLY A 143 12.80 1.29 4.50
N PHE A 144 12.79 1.04 3.18
CA PHE A 144 14.00 1.05 2.36
C PHE A 144 14.21 2.34 1.57
N LEU A 145 13.32 2.68 0.62
CA LEU A 145 13.57 3.78 -0.32
C LEU A 145 13.66 5.14 0.38
N LEU A 146 12.62 5.55 1.11
CA LEU A 146 12.58 6.81 1.85
C LEU A 146 13.74 6.91 2.82
N ARG A 147 13.99 5.86 3.62
CA ARG A 147 15.10 5.85 4.57
C ARG A 147 16.46 6.03 3.89
N SER A 148 16.67 5.38 2.75
CA SER A 148 17.90 5.50 1.97
C SER A 148 18.07 6.90 1.41
N LEU A 149 17.01 7.51 0.87
CA LEU A 149 17.01 8.88 0.38
C LEU A 149 17.29 9.88 1.52
N ALA A 150 16.60 9.73 2.65
CA ALA A 150 16.77 10.60 3.82
C ALA A 150 18.17 10.52 4.46
N SER A 151 18.96 9.48 4.14
CA SER A 151 20.37 9.42 4.55
C SER A 151 21.30 10.33 3.72
N ARG A 152 20.83 10.80 2.55
CA ARG A 152 21.60 11.61 1.59
C ARG A 152 20.97 12.97 1.30
N THR A 153 19.70 13.17 1.62
CA THR A 153 18.94 14.40 1.39
C THR A 153 18.19 14.83 2.65
N ASN A 154 17.56 16.01 2.64
CA ASN A 154 16.60 16.32 3.69
C ASN A 154 15.37 15.39 3.62
N TRP A 155 14.67 15.26 4.75
CA TRP A 155 13.57 14.31 4.88
C TRP A 155 12.36 14.68 4.01
N GLN A 156 12.13 15.97 3.75
CA GLN A 156 11.01 16.43 2.91
C GLN A 156 11.20 15.97 1.47
N GLN A 157 12.39 16.15 0.90
CA GLN A 157 12.73 15.67 -0.44
C GLN A 157 12.64 14.14 -0.53
N ALA A 158 13.11 13.43 0.49
CA ALA A 158 13.01 11.98 0.55
C ALA A 158 11.55 11.49 0.54
N VAL A 159 10.66 12.17 1.28
CA VAL A 159 9.22 11.89 1.26
C VAL A 159 8.65 12.14 -0.14
N LEU A 160 8.89 13.31 -0.74
CA LEU A 160 8.34 13.65 -2.05
C LEU A 160 8.78 12.65 -3.13
N VAL A 161 10.07 12.33 -3.20
CA VAL A 161 10.60 11.38 -4.19
C VAL A 161 10.06 9.98 -3.95
N SER A 162 10.05 9.49 -2.70
CA SER A 162 9.51 8.17 -2.38
C SER A 162 8.02 8.07 -2.72
N SER A 163 7.24 9.12 -2.48
CA SER A 163 5.81 9.18 -2.80
C SER A 163 5.55 9.21 -4.31
N ALA A 164 6.40 9.90 -5.07
CA ALA A 164 6.33 9.93 -6.53
C ALA A 164 6.63 8.53 -7.10
N VAL A 165 7.66 7.85 -6.60
CA VAL A 165 7.98 6.48 -7.01
C VAL A 165 6.87 5.51 -6.62
N PHE A 166 6.33 5.61 -5.40
CA PHE A 166 5.17 4.84 -4.95
C PHE A 166 3.99 5.01 -5.92
N SER A 167 3.61 6.24 -6.22
CA SER A 167 2.50 6.53 -7.13
C SER A 167 2.76 6.07 -8.57
N ALA A 168 3.98 6.29 -9.09
CA ALA A 168 4.35 5.87 -10.44
C ALA A 168 4.36 4.34 -10.59
N ALA A 169 4.75 3.61 -9.55
CA ALA A 169 4.72 2.14 -9.53
C ALA A 169 3.29 1.58 -9.62
N HIS A 170 2.27 2.44 -9.43
CA HIS A 170 0.87 2.10 -9.67
C HIS A 170 0.38 2.30 -11.09
N PHE A 171 1.22 2.75 -12.04
CA PHE A 171 0.90 2.79 -13.47
C PHE A 171 -0.52 3.30 -13.81
N SER A 172 -1.06 4.20 -12.98
CA SER A 172 -2.42 4.71 -13.06
C SER A 172 -2.35 6.22 -13.11
N GLY A 173 -2.40 6.77 -14.32
CA GLY A 173 -2.35 8.22 -14.53
C GLY A 173 -3.51 8.94 -13.82
N GLU A 174 -4.70 8.34 -13.83
CA GLU A 174 -5.90 8.89 -13.19
C GLU A 174 -5.75 8.98 -11.66
N ASN A 175 -5.15 7.97 -11.03
CA ASN A 175 -4.98 7.92 -9.57
C ASN A 175 -3.64 8.50 -9.09
N PHE A 176 -2.77 8.95 -9.99
CA PHE A 176 -1.41 9.32 -9.66
C PHE A 176 -1.36 10.39 -8.56
N VAL A 177 -2.18 11.43 -8.67
CA VAL A 177 -2.22 12.53 -7.69
C VAL A 177 -2.72 12.04 -6.34
N GLN A 178 -3.77 11.23 -6.31
CA GLN A 178 -4.32 10.66 -5.08
C GLN A 178 -3.30 9.76 -4.38
N LEU A 179 -2.68 8.83 -5.11
CA LEU A 179 -1.68 7.91 -4.59
C LEU A 179 -0.41 8.64 -4.16
N PHE A 180 -0.04 9.73 -4.83
CA PHE A 180 1.07 10.59 -4.40
C PHE A 180 0.78 11.26 -3.06
N ILE A 181 -0.44 11.75 -2.85
CA ILE A 181 -0.87 12.36 -1.58
C ILE A 181 -0.88 11.31 -0.46
N VAL A 182 -1.47 10.14 -0.69
CA VAL A 182 -1.40 8.98 0.24
C VAL A 182 0.06 8.66 0.55
N GLY A 183 0.88 8.61 -0.50
CA GLY A 183 2.33 8.53 -0.48
C GLY A 183 2.96 9.41 0.59
N CYS A 184 2.69 10.71 0.48
CA CYS A 184 3.24 11.76 1.31
C CYS A 184 2.79 11.66 2.76
N VAL A 185 1.51 11.36 3.00
CA VAL A 185 0.96 11.23 4.36
C VAL A 185 1.65 10.08 5.09
N LEU A 186 1.73 8.92 4.46
CA LEU A 186 2.41 7.74 5.00
C LEU A 186 3.90 8.02 5.26
N GLY A 187 4.59 8.66 4.31
CA GLY A 187 5.99 9.09 4.47
C GLY A 187 6.18 10.06 5.65
N CYS A 188 5.29 11.03 5.82
CA CYS A 188 5.29 11.97 6.94
C CYS A 188 5.04 11.26 8.28
N CYS A 189 4.08 10.32 8.34
CA CYS A 189 3.84 9.50 9.52
C CYS A 189 5.10 8.71 9.90
N TYR A 190 5.78 8.09 8.94
CA TYR A 190 7.04 7.40 9.18
C TYR A 190 8.15 8.33 9.68
N CYS A 191 8.40 9.46 9.01
CA CYS A 191 9.42 10.44 9.41
C CYS A 191 9.15 11.04 10.79
N TRP A 192 7.88 11.28 11.13
CA TRP A 192 7.51 11.87 12.41
C TRP A 192 7.62 10.88 13.57
N THR A 193 7.16 9.65 13.36
CA THR A 193 7.10 8.63 14.43
C THR A 193 8.37 7.80 14.53
N GLY A 194 9.17 7.73 13.47
CA GLY A 194 10.29 6.81 13.34
C GLY A 194 9.85 5.33 13.32
N ARG A 195 8.56 5.05 13.10
CA ARG A 195 7.97 3.72 13.20
C ARG A 195 7.32 3.30 11.90
N LEU A 196 7.80 2.19 11.34
CA LEU A 196 7.17 1.61 10.16
C LEU A 196 5.75 1.13 10.47
N SER A 197 5.50 0.65 11.68
CA SER A 197 4.17 0.22 12.13
C SER A 197 3.11 1.32 12.10
N SER A 198 3.50 2.59 12.29
CA SER A 198 2.58 3.73 12.16
C SER A 198 2.09 3.86 10.72
N SER A 199 3.02 3.83 9.76
CA SER A 199 2.70 3.90 8.33
C SER A 199 1.87 2.69 7.88
N ILE A 200 2.27 1.47 8.30
CA ILE A 200 1.53 0.24 8.00
C ILE A 200 0.10 0.32 8.54
N ALA A 201 -0.11 0.77 9.78
CA ALA A 201 -1.44 0.86 10.37
C ALA A 201 -2.33 1.88 9.63
N VAL A 202 -1.81 3.06 9.33
CA VAL A 202 -2.56 4.09 8.58
C VAL A 202 -2.92 3.59 7.18
N HIS A 203 -1.98 2.92 6.50
CA HIS A 203 -2.20 2.35 5.17
C HIS A 203 -3.23 1.21 5.19
N ALA A 204 -3.09 0.26 6.13
CA ALA A 204 -4.02 -0.84 6.31
C ALA A 204 -5.45 -0.35 6.58
N LEU A 205 -5.60 0.66 7.45
CA LEU A 205 -6.90 1.26 7.74
C LEU A 205 -7.48 2.01 6.54
N TYR A 206 -6.65 2.74 5.79
CA TYR A 206 -7.06 3.39 4.55
C TYR A 206 -7.60 2.36 3.55
N ASN A 207 -6.85 1.28 3.31
CA ASN A 207 -7.25 0.19 2.42
C ASN A 207 -8.53 -0.50 2.90
N ALA A 208 -8.68 -0.73 4.21
CA ALA A 208 -9.89 -1.31 4.76
C ALA A 208 -11.13 -0.45 4.49
N ILE A 209 -11.03 0.89 4.63
CA ILE A 209 -12.15 1.80 4.30
C ILE A 209 -12.48 1.75 2.82
N ILE A 210 -11.48 1.80 1.94
CA ILE A 210 -11.70 1.71 0.49
C ILE A 210 -12.35 0.38 0.12
N LEU A 211 -11.90 -0.73 0.71
CA LEU A 211 -12.47 -2.05 0.48
C LEU A 211 -13.91 -2.17 0.98
N MET A 212 -14.25 -1.58 2.13
CA MET A 212 -15.63 -1.55 2.64
C MET A 212 -16.55 -0.63 1.84
N ALA A 213 -16.00 0.39 1.17
CA ALA A 213 -16.73 1.27 0.27
C ALA A 213 -16.88 0.67 -1.15
N THR A 214 -16.46 -0.59 -1.34
CA THR A 214 -16.56 -1.36 -2.59
C THR A 214 -17.77 -2.26 -2.58
#